data_AF-A0A7J7Z7E3-F1
#
_entry.id   AF-A0A7J7Z7E3-F1
#
_cell.length_a   1.000
_cell.length_b   1.000
_cell.length_c   1.000
_cell.angle_alpha   90.00
_cell.angle_beta   90.00
_cell.angle_gamma   90.00
#
_symmetry.space_group_name_H-M   'P 1'
#
loop_
_entity.id
_entity.type
_entity.pdbx_description
1 polymer ?
#
loop_
_entity_poly.entity_id
_entity_poly.type
_entity_poly.pdbx_seq_one_letter_code
_entity_poly.pdbx_strand_id
1 'polypeptide(L)'
;MAGCVRLLLLLLGLHGAEPSVFLSASKASDVLVRVKRAGSYLLEEIFEGNLEKECYEEICVYEEAREVFEVDETTDEFWQRYMGGSPCVSQPCLNNGSCQDNIRSYTCTCSSGYEGKDCAFAKNECHPLRTDGCQHFCHPGQDSYICSCAQGYKLGQDYKSCIPHDKCACGMLNSECIRATQRSRRNLQIFPWQVKLIDSEGKDFCGGVIIEENFVLTTAKCSLLHRNISDFKKIPR
;
A
#
# COMPACT_ATOMS: atom_id res chain seq x y z
N MET A 1 13.53 -54.18 73.03
CA MET A 1 14.52 -53.21 72.54
C MET A 1 14.33 -53.12 71.03
N ALA A 2 13.43 -52.24 70.57
CA ALA A 2 13.74 -50.90 70.07
C ALA A 2 14.60 -50.96 68.78
N GLY A 3 13.97 -50.73 67.62
CA GLY A 3 14.64 -50.77 66.32
C GLY A 3 13.68 -50.53 65.16
N CYS A 4 13.40 -49.25 64.92
CA CYS A 4 12.53 -48.71 63.88
C CYS A 4 12.82 -49.23 62.46
N VAL A 5 11.85 -49.85 61.79
CA VAL A 5 11.77 -49.84 60.31
C VAL A 5 10.33 -49.49 59.94
N ARG A 6 10.05 -48.19 59.87
CA ARG A 6 8.77 -47.68 59.38
C ARG A 6 8.79 -47.62 57.86
N LEU A 7 7.95 -48.46 57.26
CA LEU A 7 6.90 -48.06 56.33
C LEU A 7 7.31 -47.13 55.17
N LEU A 8 7.83 -47.72 54.09
CA LEU A 8 7.88 -47.10 52.76
C LEU A 8 6.59 -47.41 52.01
N LEU A 9 5.62 -46.49 52.03
CA LEU A 9 4.50 -46.46 51.09
C LEU A 9 4.13 -45.00 50.77
N LEU A 10 4.36 -44.66 49.49
CA LEU A 10 3.66 -43.69 48.65
C LEU A 10 3.83 -42.20 48.96
N LEU A 11 4.36 -41.46 47.97
CA LEU A 11 3.57 -40.49 47.19
C LEU A 11 4.29 -40.14 45.88
N LEU A 12 3.50 -40.19 44.81
CA LEU A 12 3.86 -39.90 43.42
C LEU A 12 4.29 -38.45 43.23
N GLY A 13 5.33 -38.25 42.42
CA GLY A 13 5.65 -36.98 41.80
C GLY A 13 6.32 -37.23 40.45
N LEU A 14 5.48 -37.40 39.42
CA LEU A 14 5.88 -37.37 38.01
C LEU A 14 6.70 -36.09 37.75
N HIS A 15 8.02 -36.17 37.78
CA HIS A 15 8.87 -35.15 37.19
C HIS A 15 9.02 -35.50 35.72
N GLY A 16 8.01 -35.11 34.93
CA GLY A 16 8.21 -34.87 33.52
C GLY A 16 9.15 -33.67 33.37
N ALA A 17 10.45 -33.91 33.42
CA ALA A 17 11.43 -32.95 32.96
C ALA A 17 11.51 -33.12 31.43
N GLU A 18 10.73 -32.35 30.69
CA GLU A 18 11.15 -32.01 29.34
C GLU A 18 12.32 -31.03 29.50
N PRO A 19 13.53 -31.35 29.02
CA PRO A 19 14.53 -30.33 28.84
C PRO A 19 14.04 -29.48 27.67
N SER A 20 13.36 -28.37 27.95
CA SER A 20 13.13 -27.37 26.93
C SER A 20 14.52 -26.88 26.51
N VAL A 21 15.01 -27.39 25.38
CA VAL A 21 16.28 -27.00 24.75
C VAL A 21 16.29 -25.50 24.41
N PHE A 22 15.11 -24.86 24.41
CA PHE A 22 14.92 -23.45 24.12
C PHE A 22 14.51 -22.67 25.38
N LEU A 23 15.18 -21.54 25.59
CA LEU A 23 14.82 -20.55 26.59
C LEU A 23 13.56 -19.79 26.14
N SER A 24 12.74 -19.35 27.09
CA SER A 24 11.65 -18.42 26.80
C SER A 24 12.22 -17.10 26.26
N ALA A 25 11.50 -16.40 25.38
CA ALA A 25 11.98 -15.15 24.77
C ALA A 25 12.52 -14.14 25.81
N SER A 26 11.83 -13.99 26.95
CA SER A 26 12.27 -13.13 28.05
C SER A 26 13.55 -13.58 28.77
N LYS A 27 13.84 -14.89 28.81
CA LYS A 27 15.05 -15.45 29.42
C LYS A 27 16.20 -15.59 28.42
N ALA A 28 15.89 -15.75 27.13
CA ALA A 28 16.87 -15.80 26.05
C ALA A 28 17.64 -14.48 25.94
N SER A 29 16.95 -13.35 26.16
CA SER A 29 17.56 -12.01 26.21
C SER A 29 18.60 -11.83 27.33
N ASP A 30 18.51 -12.60 28.41
CA ASP A 30 19.47 -12.53 29.53
C ASP A 30 20.72 -13.42 29.32
N VAL A 31 20.66 -14.39 28.40
CA VAL A 31 21.76 -15.34 28.15
C VAL A 31 22.77 -14.80 27.13
N LEU A 32 22.32 -13.96 26.20
CA LEU A 32 23.20 -13.21 25.30
C LEU A 32 23.26 -11.75 25.75
N VAL A 33 24.07 -11.46 26.78
CA VAL A 33 24.47 -10.08 27.05
C VAL A 33 25.38 -9.64 25.90
N ARG A 34 24.79 -9.08 24.85
CA ARG A 34 25.55 -8.40 23.80
C ARG A 34 26.04 -7.07 24.37
N VAL A 35 27.31 -7.02 24.76
CA VAL A 35 27.99 -5.76 25.06
C VAL A 35 28.19 -5.05 23.72
N LYS A 36 27.55 -3.89 23.55
CA LYS A 36 27.87 -3.00 22.41
C LYS A 36 29.37 -2.69 22.43
N ARG A 37 30.02 -2.71 21.26
CA ARG A 37 31.42 -2.25 21.11
C ARG A 37 31.58 -0.79 21.58
N ALA A 38 30.53 0.01 21.37
CA ALA A 38 30.45 1.40 21.80
C ALA A 38 30.66 1.58 23.31
N GLY A 39 31.87 2.02 23.68
CA GLY A 39 32.24 2.41 25.05
C GLY A 39 33.56 1.82 25.58
N SER A 40 34.25 0.97 24.81
CA SER A 40 35.56 0.43 25.19
C SER A 40 36.67 1.06 24.35
N TYR A 41 37.08 2.29 24.72
CA TYR A 41 38.11 3.14 24.09
C TYR A 41 39.49 2.51 23.77
N LEU A 42 39.70 1.23 24.05
CA LEU A 42 40.98 0.53 23.88
C LEU A 42 40.97 -0.62 22.86
N LEU A 43 39.80 -1.10 22.40
CA LEU A 43 39.70 -2.33 21.57
C LEU A 43 38.88 -2.15 20.29
N GLU A 44 38.26 -1.00 20.07
CA GLU A 44 37.49 -0.69 18.85
C GLU A 44 38.39 -0.78 17.60
N GLU A 45 39.64 -0.30 17.67
CA GLU A 45 40.57 -0.24 16.51
C GLU A 45 41.32 -1.56 16.18
N ILE A 46 41.12 -2.67 16.91
CA ILE A 46 41.90 -3.91 16.70
C ILE A 46 41.19 -4.90 15.76
N PHE A 47 39.89 -4.77 15.58
CA PHE A 47 39.08 -5.74 14.84
C PHE A 47 38.45 -5.10 13.60
N GLU A 48 38.49 -5.81 12.47
CA GLU A 48 37.81 -5.42 11.23
C GLU A 48 36.31 -5.20 11.47
N GLY A 49 35.78 -4.10 10.94
CA GLY A 49 34.36 -3.74 11.01
C GLY A 49 33.50 -4.84 10.38
N ASN A 50 32.30 -5.06 10.91
CA ASN A 50 31.39 -6.09 10.37
C ASN A 50 30.03 -5.49 10.06
N LEU A 51 29.77 -5.27 8.76
CA LEU A 51 28.54 -4.63 8.29
C LEU A 51 27.27 -5.33 8.79
N GLU A 52 27.24 -6.67 8.71
CA GLU A 52 26.08 -7.45 9.11
C GLU A 52 25.79 -7.26 10.59
N LYS A 53 26.81 -7.32 11.44
CA LYS A 53 26.66 -7.28 12.88
C LYS A 53 26.43 -5.86 13.42
N GLU A 54 27.17 -4.88 12.92
CA GLU A 54 27.17 -3.52 13.48
C GLU A 54 26.07 -2.67 12.87
N CYS A 55 25.83 -2.81 11.57
CA CYS A 55 24.88 -1.97 10.87
C CYS A 55 23.55 -2.67 10.56
N TYR A 56 23.51 -3.98 10.29
CA TYR A 56 22.23 -4.66 10.01
C TYR A 56 21.59 -5.29 11.25
N GLU A 57 22.35 -5.99 12.10
CA GLU A 57 21.86 -6.54 13.37
C GLU A 57 21.75 -5.46 14.45
N GLU A 58 22.58 -4.42 14.39
CA GLU A 58 22.59 -3.26 15.30
C GLU A 58 22.43 -1.94 14.52
N ILE A 59 22.36 -0.82 15.26
CA ILE A 59 22.38 0.53 14.68
C ILE A 59 23.80 1.05 14.80
N CYS A 60 24.46 1.27 13.65
CA CYS A 60 25.80 1.81 13.59
C CYS A 60 25.81 3.33 13.35
N VAL A 61 26.85 4.01 13.82
CA VAL A 61 27.15 5.41 13.46
C VAL A 61 27.99 5.48 12.20
N TYR A 62 28.10 6.67 11.59
CA TYR A 62 28.84 6.85 10.33
C TYR A 62 30.29 6.36 10.41
N GLU A 63 30.97 6.59 11.54
CA GLU A 63 32.36 6.14 11.74
C GLU A 63 32.47 4.60 11.74
N GLU A 64 31.54 3.88 12.37
CA GLU A 64 31.51 2.41 12.34
C GLU A 64 31.24 1.89 10.91
N ALA A 65 30.40 2.58 10.13
CA ALA A 65 30.22 2.26 8.72
C ALA A 65 31.50 2.57 7.90
N ARG A 66 32.20 3.67 8.20
CA ARG A 66 33.46 4.03 7.54
C ARG A 66 34.57 3.02 7.83
N GLU A 67 34.60 2.45 9.03
CA GLU A 67 35.51 1.36 9.42
C GLU A 67 35.22 0.05 8.67
N VAL A 68 33.99 -0.18 8.22
CA VAL A 68 33.60 -1.33 7.40
C VAL A 68 34.03 -1.17 5.94
N PHE A 69 33.82 0.02 5.36
CA PHE A 69 34.04 0.26 3.94
C PHE A 69 35.43 0.80 3.60
N GLU A 70 36.17 1.32 4.58
CA GLU A 70 37.52 1.91 4.49
C GLU A 70 37.68 3.07 3.48
N VAL A 71 36.60 3.45 2.79
CA VAL A 71 36.57 4.42 1.70
C VAL A 71 35.33 5.30 1.85
N ASP A 72 35.53 6.63 1.81
CA ASP A 72 34.45 7.59 2.06
C ASP A 72 33.32 7.51 1.02
N GLU A 73 33.64 7.33 -0.28
CA GLU A 73 32.63 7.29 -1.35
C GLU A 73 31.64 6.12 -1.21
N THR A 74 32.13 4.91 -0.89
CA THR A 74 31.29 3.73 -0.68
C THR A 74 30.54 3.80 0.65
N THR A 75 31.14 4.41 1.67
CA THR A 75 30.49 4.70 2.95
C THR A 75 29.32 5.65 2.75
N ASP A 76 29.48 6.72 1.97
CA ASP A 76 28.43 7.67 1.63
C ASP A 76 27.29 7.00 0.84
N GLU A 77 27.62 6.19 -0.18
CA GLU A 77 26.63 5.44 -0.95
C GLU A 77 25.82 4.46 -0.09
N PHE A 78 26.47 3.81 0.86
CA PHE A 78 25.80 2.98 1.87
C PHE A 78 24.94 3.84 2.78
N TRP A 79 25.49 4.93 3.33
CA TRP A 79 24.83 5.80 4.31
C TRP A 79 23.57 6.47 3.75
N GLN A 80 23.57 6.85 2.46
CA GLN A 80 22.38 7.35 1.75
C GLN A 80 21.23 6.33 1.66
N ARG A 81 21.54 5.04 1.78
CA ARG A 81 20.58 3.92 1.71
C ARG A 81 20.38 3.24 3.06
N TYR A 82 21.24 3.53 4.02
CA TYR A 82 21.30 2.88 5.32
C TYR A 82 20.19 3.39 6.22
N MET A 83 19.27 2.49 6.59
CA MET A 83 18.11 2.79 7.42
C MET A 83 18.33 2.46 8.91
N GLY A 84 19.58 2.27 9.34
CA GLY A 84 19.87 2.06 10.76
C GLY A 84 20.14 3.35 11.55
N GLY A 85 20.40 4.48 10.88
CA GLY A 85 20.39 5.80 11.52
C GLY A 85 18.96 6.31 11.79
N SER A 86 18.82 7.33 12.65
CA SER A 86 17.55 8.06 12.88
C SER A 86 17.03 8.64 11.55
N PRO A 87 15.96 8.10 10.95
CA PRO A 87 15.48 8.61 9.67
C PRO A 87 14.98 10.06 9.79
N CYS A 88 14.69 10.54 11.00
CA CYS A 88 14.33 11.93 11.28
C CYS A 88 15.43 12.96 11.04
N VAL A 89 16.71 12.57 10.96
CA VAL A 89 17.82 13.49 10.64
C VAL A 89 17.64 14.15 9.27
N SER A 90 17.05 13.42 8.32
CA SER A 90 16.74 13.93 6.96
C SER A 90 15.59 14.96 6.93
N GLN A 91 14.98 15.25 8.08
CA GLN A 91 13.80 16.10 8.23
C GLN A 91 12.67 15.72 7.25
N PRO A 92 12.24 14.44 7.24
CA PRO A 92 11.29 13.96 6.25
C PRO A 92 9.86 14.48 6.47
N CYS A 93 9.55 14.97 7.68
CA CYS A 93 8.23 15.49 8.02
C CYS A 93 8.11 16.96 7.63
N LEU A 94 7.37 17.24 6.57
CA LEU A 94 7.13 18.58 6.04
C LEU A 94 6.08 19.34 6.86
N ASN A 95 5.89 20.62 6.52
CA ASN A 95 4.82 21.47 7.05
C ASN A 95 4.73 21.46 8.59
N ASN A 96 5.90 21.57 9.24
CA ASN A 96 6.02 21.61 10.68
C ASN A 96 5.51 20.31 11.36
N GLY A 97 5.63 19.16 10.69
CA GLY A 97 5.34 17.85 11.26
C GLY A 97 6.42 17.41 12.24
N SER A 98 6.01 16.74 13.33
CA SER A 98 6.94 16.16 14.30
C SER A 98 7.37 14.77 13.85
N CYS A 99 8.68 14.54 13.76
CA CYS A 99 9.22 13.25 13.35
C CYS A 99 9.51 12.37 14.56
N GLN A 100 9.06 11.12 14.50
CA GLN A 100 9.37 10.07 15.46
C GLN A 100 10.17 8.96 14.77
N ASP A 101 11.36 8.68 15.31
CA ASP A 101 12.20 7.58 14.83
C ASP A 101 11.65 6.22 15.24
N ASN A 102 11.73 5.28 14.30
CA ASN A 102 11.60 3.85 14.53
C ASN A 102 12.89 3.16 14.06
N ILE A 103 13.10 1.91 14.47
CA ILE A 103 14.35 1.14 14.25
C ILE A 103 14.79 1.12 12.77
N ARG A 104 13.85 1.20 11.81
CA ARG A 104 14.14 1.26 10.35
C ARG A 104 13.14 2.12 9.58
N SER A 105 12.47 3.05 10.24
CA SER A 105 11.47 3.92 9.61
C SER A 105 11.26 5.18 10.44
N TYR A 106 10.46 6.10 9.93
CA TYR A 106 9.97 7.23 10.72
C TYR A 106 8.44 7.24 10.70
N THR A 107 7.85 7.95 11.65
CA THR A 107 6.45 8.32 11.63
C THR A 107 6.34 9.82 11.82
N CYS A 108 5.60 10.48 10.94
CA CYS A 108 5.32 11.90 11.07
C CYS A 108 3.98 12.11 11.79
N THR A 109 4.00 12.94 12.83
CA THR A 109 2.79 13.53 13.41
C THR A 109 2.58 14.89 12.77
N CYS A 110 1.62 14.98 11.86
CA CYS A 110 1.40 16.19 11.08
C CYS A 110 0.76 17.30 11.91
N SER A 111 1.18 18.54 11.63
CA SER A 111 0.52 19.73 12.14
C SER A 111 -0.93 19.82 11.66
N SER A 112 -1.75 20.59 12.39
CA SER A 112 -3.16 20.78 12.03
C SER A 112 -3.30 21.27 10.58
N GLY A 113 -4.23 20.66 9.83
CA GLY A 113 -4.44 20.95 8.41
C GLY A 113 -3.59 20.13 7.43
N TYR A 114 -2.61 19.34 7.88
CA TYR A 114 -1.75 18.53 7.01
C TYR A 114 -1.86 17.03 7.27
N GLU A 115 -1.54 16.24 6.26
CA GLU A 115 -1.60 14.78 6.26
C GLU A 115 -0.64 14.16 5.22
N GLY A 116 -0.63 12.83 5.15
CA GLY A 116 0.33 12.04 4.36
C GLY A 116 1.46 11.50 5.23
N LYS A 117 2.23 10.56 4.69
CA LYS A 117 3.34 9.88 5.40
C LYS A 117 4.40 10.86 5.92
N ASP A 118 4.61 11.91 5.16
CA ASP A 118 5.61 12.97 5.25
C ASP A 118 4.95 14.35 5.46
N CYS A 119 3.65 14.39 5.77
CA CYS A 119 2.88 15.62 5.98
C CYS A 119 2.89 16.59 4.78
N ALA A 120 3.08 16.06 3.58
CA ALA A 120 3.22 16.85 2.36
C ALA A 120 1.90 17.49 1.87
N PHE A 121 0.74 16.98 2.30
CA PHE A 121 -0.54 17.34 1.69
C PHE A 121 -1.46 18.08 2.66
N ALA A 122 -2.12 19.13 2.17
CA ALA A 122 -3.17 19.83 2.92
C ALA A 122 -4.48 19.01 2.90
N LYS A 123 -5.12 18.88 4.06
CA LYS A 123 -6.35 18.08 4.25
C LYS A 123 -7.56 18.57 3.47
N ASN A 124 -7.60 19.86 3.15
CA ASN A 124 -8.71 20.52 2.48
C ASN A 124 -8.54 20.58 0.95
N GLU A 125 -7.38 20.18 0.44
CA GLU A 125 -7.04 20.22 -0.98
C GLU A 125 -6.93 18.83 -1.60
N CYS A 126 -7.07 18.75 -2.92
CA CYS A 126 -6.89 17.54 -3.70
C CYS A 126 -5.47 17.50 -4.27
N HIS A 127 -4.74 16.41 -4.01
CA HIS A 127 -3.37 16.23 -4.49
C HIS A 127 -3.22 14.95 -5.34
N PRO A 128 -2.66 15.00 -6.56
CA PRO A 128 -2.55 13.83 -7.45
C PRO A 128 -1.70 12.68 -6.89
N LEU A 129 -0.73 12.98 -6.03
CA LEU A 129 0.15 11.97 -5.42
C LEU A 129 -0.45 11.35 -4.13
N ARG A 130 -1.63 11.79 -3.70
CA ARG A 130 -2.30 11.21 -2.52
C ARG A 130 -2.84 9.82 -2.86
N THR A 131 -2.26 8.78 -2.29
CA THR A 131 -2.62 7.38 -2.56
C THR A 131 -3.79 6.88 -1.73
N ASP A 132 -4.07 7.50 -0.58
CA ASP A 132 -5.15 7.19 0.35
C ASP A 132 -6.34 8.18 0.23
N GLY A 133 -6.46 8.83 -0.94
CA GLY A 133 -7.47 9.83 -1.25
C GLY A 133 -8.82 9.28 -1.70
N CYS A 134 -9.53 10.03 -2.54
CA CYS A 134 -10.79 9.59 -3.15
C CYS A 134 -10.54 8.55 -4.24
N GLN A 135 -11.39 7.52 -4.34
CA GLN A 135 -11.25 6.51 -5.39
C GLN A 135 -11.55 7.06 -6.80
N HIS A 136 -12.53 7.96 -6.92
CA HIS A 136 -12.92 8.57 -8.20
C HIS A 136 -12.59 10.07 -8.22
N PHE A 137 -13.53 10.91 -7.78
CA PHE A 137 -13.40 12.36 -7.87
C PHE A 137 -13.15 12.95 -6.49
N CYS A 138 -12.26 13.93 -6.45
CA CYS A 138 -11.93 14.72 -5.27
C CYS A 138 -12.31 16.17 -5.52
N HIS A 139 -12.95 16.80 -4.53
CA HIS A 139 -13.29 18.22 -4.54
C HIS A 139 -12.65 18.90 -3.33
N PRO A 140 -11.99 20.05 -3.50
CA PRO A 140 -11.46 20.80 -2.37
C PRO A 140 -12.61 21.29 -1.48
N GLY A 141 -12.36 21.35 -0.17
CA GLY A 141 -13.33 21.79 0.81
C GLY A 141 -12.75 22.84 1.75
N GLN A 142 -13.52 23.23 2.76
CA GLN A 142 -13.08 24.22 3.75
C GLN A 142 -12.20 23.56 4.83
N ASP A 143 -12.72 22.50 5.47
CA ASP A 143 -12.01 21.77 6.54
C ASP A 143 -11.31 20.49 6.03
N SER A 144 -11.92 19.82 5.06
CA SER A 144 -11.36 18.63 4.40
C SER A 144 -11.91 18.50 2.97
N TYR A 145 -11.19 17.81 2.09
CA TYR A 145 -11.67 17.49 0.76
C TYR A 145 -12.88 16.52 0.81
N ILE A 146 -13.70 16.55 -0.23
CA ILE A 146 -14.92 15.73 -0.34
C ILE A 146 -14.80 14.83 -1.56
N CYS A 147 -15.14 13.55 -1.40
CA CYS A 147 -15.15 12.60 -2.50
C CYS A 147 -16.51 12.49 -3.16
N SER A 148 -16.51 12.31 -4.49
CA SER A 148 -17.70 11.93 -5.24
C SER A 148 -17.39 10.82 -6.24
N CYS A 149 -18.44 10.14 -6.71
CA CYS A 149 -18.30 8.95 -7.55
C CYS A 149 -18.88 9.18 -8.96
N ALA A 150 -18.36 8.42 -9.93
CA ALA A 150 -18.91 8.33 -11.27
C ALA A 150 -20.32 7.72 -11.29
N GLN A 151 -21.02 7.90 -12.41
CA GLN A 151 -22.37 7.38 -12.61
C GLN A 151 -22.42 5.86 -12.40
N GLY A 152 -23.44 5.42 -11.66
CA GLY A 152 -23.62 4.02 -11.29
C GLY A 152 -22.80 3.55 -10.08
N TYR A 153 -22.17 4.46 -9.35
CA TYR A 153 -21.51 4.19 -8.09
C TYR A 153 -22.12 4.99 -6.93
N LYS A 154 -22.01 4.44 -5.71
CA LYS A 154 -22.34 5.13 -4.46
C LYS A 154 -21.09 5.27 -3.59
N LEU A 155 -21.01 6.38 -2.87
CA LEU A 155 -19.92 6.62 -1.93
C LEU A 155 -20.04 5.63 -0.75
N GLY A 156 -18.92 5.00 -0.40
CA GLY A 156 -18.80 4.05 0.70
C GLY A 156 -18.90 4.72 2.07
N GLN A 157 -18.98 3.90 3.12
CA GLN A 157 -19.05 4.37 4.50
C GLN A 157 -17.75 5.04 4.98
N ASP A 158 -16.63 4.76 4.30
CA ASP A 158 -15.35 5.42 4.51
C ASP A 158 -15.27 6.82 3.88
N TYR A 159 -16.33 7.25 3.19
CA TYR A 159 -16.41 8.50 2.44
C TYR A 159 -15.32 8.70 1.38
N LYS A 160 -14.65 7.62 0.95
CA LYS A 160 -13.56 7.65 -0.04
C LYS A 160 -13.75 6.64 -1.15
N SER A 161 -14.22 5.44 -0.82
CA SER A 161 -14.47 4.36 -1.75
C SER A 161 -15.74 4.60 -2.57
N CYS A 162 -15.73 4.17 -3.82
CA CYS A 162 -16.86 4.19 -4.73
C CYS A 162 -17.29 2.76 -5.05
N ILE A 163 -18.46 2.40 -4.54
CA ILE A 163 -19.02 1.05 -4.66
C ILE A 163 -20.01 1.01 -5.84
N PRO A 164 -19.84 0.11 -6.81
CA PRO A 164 -20.80 -0.04 -7.90
C PRO A 164 -22.21 -0.30 -7.34
N HIS A 165 -23.17 0.52 -7.73
CA HIS A 165 -24.57 0.38 -7.38
C HIS A 165 -25.38 -0.15 -8.56
N ASP A 166 -25.08 0.35 -9.76
CA ASP A 166 -25.78 -0.05 -10.97
C ASP A 166 -25.15 -1.32 -11.53
N LYS A 167 -25.99 -2.18 -12.13
CA LYS A 167 -25.54 -3.43 -12.75
C LYS A 167 -24.40 -3.19 -13.74
N CYS A 168 -24.49 -2.10 -14.51
CA CYS A 168 -23.55 -1.70 -15.55
C CYS A 168 -22.89 -0.36 -15.23
N ALA A 169 -22.27 -0.23 -14.06
CA ALA A 169 -21.49 0.96 -13.73
C ALA A 169 -20.34 1.18 -14.73
N CYS A 170 -20.04 2.44 -15.04
CA CYS A 170 -19.03 2.77 -16.05
C CYS A 170 -17.63 2.25 -15.66
N GLY A 171 -16.82 1.84 -16.64
CA GLY A 171 -15.45 1.36 -16.38
C GLY A 171 -15.34 -0.08 -15.83
N MET A 172 -16.46 -0.76 -15.53
CA MET A 172 -16.46 -2.15 -15.08
C MET A 172 -16.58 -3.13 -16.24
N LEU A 173 -15.68 -4.12 -16.31
CA LEU A 173 -15.79 -5.28 -17.21
C LEU A 173 -16.45 -6.46 -16.48
N ASN A 174 -17.72 -6.32 -16.11
CA ASN A 174 -18.48 -7.44 -15.53
C ASN A 174 -19.07 -8.33 -16.66
N SER A 175 -18.81 -9.64 -16.59
CA SER A 175 -19.35 -10.64 -17.53
C SER A 175 -20.88 -10.62 -17.67
N GLU A 176 -21.61 -10.18 -16.64
CA GLU A 176 -23.06 -9.99 -16.69
C GLU A 176 -23.48 -8.77 -17.52
N CYS A 177 -22.68 -7.70 -17.51
CA CYS A 177 -22.85 -6.55 -18.41
C CYS A 177 -22.56 -6.95 -19.86
N ILE A 178 -21.54 -7.79 -20.05
CA ILE A 178 -21.12 -8.28 -21.37
C ILE A 178 -22.16 -9.25 -21.95
N ARG A 179 -22.80 -10.09 -21.12
CA ARG A 179 -23.86 -11.03 -21.55
C ARG A 179 -25.12 -10.34 -22.05
N ALA A 180 -25.42 -9.12 -21.61
CA ALA A 180 -26.45 -8.29 -22.23
C ALA A 180 -26.09 -7.88 -23.68
N THR A 181 -24.86 -8.15 -24.13
CA THR A 181 -24.33 -7.67 -25.41
C THR A 181 -23.78 -8.74 -26.36
N GLN A 182 -23.65 -10.03 -25.98
CA GLN A 182 -23.17 -11.04 -26.94
C GLN A 182 -23.77 -12.45 -26.80
N ARG A 183 -24.40 -12.89 -27.91
CA ARG A 183 -24.38 -14.25 -28.44
C ARG A 183 -23.19 -14.29 -29.43
N SER A 184 -22.03 -14.85 -29.04
CA SER A 184 -21.06 -15.56 -29.92
C SER A 184 -19.61 -15.48 -29.41
N ARG A 185 -18.89 -16.60 -29.58
CA ARG A 185 -17.53 -16.90 -29.09
C ARG A 185 -16.45 -16.37 -30.04
N ARG A 186 -15.47 -15.61 -29.51
CA ARG A 186 -13.99 -15.74 -29.68
C ARG A 186 -13.28 -14.39 -29.46
N ASN A 187 -12.22 -14.43 -28.64
CA ASN A 187 -11.14 -13.45 -28.41
C ASN A 187 -11.19 -12.12 -29.18
N LEU A 188 -11.92 -11.13 -28.66
CA LEU A 188 -11.70 -9.70 -28.92
C LEU A 188 -12.04 -8.89 -27.67
N GLN A 189 -11.29 -7.81 -27.43
CA GLN A 189 -11.64 -6.82 -26.40
C GLN A 189 -12.97 -6.16 -26.80
N ILE A 190 -14.04 -6.57 -26.11
CA ILE A 190 -15.37 -6.00 -26.26
C ILE A 190 -15.40 -4.76 -25.38
N PHE A 191 -15.47 -3.58 -25.99
CA PHE A 191 -15.76 -2.34 -25.27
C PHE A 191 -17.28 -2.17 -25.24
N PRO A 192 -17.97 -2.44 -24.11
CA PRO A 192 -19.43 -2.50 -24.05
C PRO A 192 -20.12 -1.17 -24.37
N TRP A 193 -19.37 -0.07 -24.30
CA TRP A 193 -19.84 1.28 -24.63
C TRP A 193 -19.71 1.65 -26.11
N GLN A 194 -18.97 0.89 -26.93
CA GLN A 194 -18.73 1.26 -28.33
C GLN A 194 -19.91 0.83 -29.23
N VAL A 195 -20.38 1.75 -30.09
CA VAL A 195 -21.48 1.49 -31.03
C VAL A 195 -21.16 1.98 -32.45
N LYS A 196 -21.88 1.44 -33.42
CA LYS A 196 -21.87 1.88 -34.82
C LYS A 196 -23.20 2.54 -35.17
N LEU A 197 -23.13 3.63 -35.93
CA LEU A 197 -24.28 4.33 -36.49
C LEU A 197 -24.51 3.84 -37.91
N ILE A 198 -25.76 3.47 -38.21
CA ILE A 198 -26.13 2.78 -39.44
C ILE A 198 -27.23 3.58 -40.15
N ASP A 199 -27.12 3.71 -41.47
CA ASP A 199 -28.14 4.36 -42.28
C ASP A 199 -29.35 3.45 -42.57
N SER A 200 -30.30 3.95 -43.36
CA SER A 200 -31.50 3.20 -43.77
C SER A 200 -31.19 1.98 -44.65
N GLU A 201 -30.01 1.90 -45.25
CA GLU A 201 -29.57 0.79 -46.10
C GLU A 201 -28.81 -0.27 -45.31
N GLY A 202 -28.59 -0.05 -44.02
CA GLY A 202 -27.83 -0.97 -43.18
C GLY A 202 -26.32 -0.76 -43.25
N LYS A 203 -25.84 0.35 -43.83
CA LYS A 203 -24.42 0.66 -43.97
C LYS A 203 -23.91 1.48 -42.79
N ASP A 204 -22.78 1.06 -42.24
CA ASP A 204 -22.05 1.79 -41.21
C ASP A 204 -21.53 3.12 -41.78
N PHE A 205 -21.88 4.25 -41.17
CA PHE A 205 -21.40 5.56 -41.62
C PHE A 205 -20.61 6.33 -40.55
N CYS A 206 -20.86 6.07 -39.26
CA CYS A 206 -20.17 6.71 -38.15
C CYS A 206 -20.08 5.81 -36.91
N GLY A 207 -19.30 6.23 -35.92
CA GLY A 207 -19.22 5.60 -34.59
C GLY A 207 -19.89 6.45 -33.51
N GLY A 208 -20.11 5.83 -32.35
CA GLY A 208 -20.58 6.51 -31.15
C GLY A 208 -20.18 5.78 -29.88
N VAL A 209 -20.43 6.45 -28.75
CA VAL A 209 -20.18 5.92 -27.40
C VAL A 209 -21.46 5.99 -26.59
N ILE A 210 -21.85 4.88 -25.97
CA ILE A 210 -22.94 4.83 -24.99
C ILE A 210 -22.48 5.60 -23.76
N ILE A 211 -23.18 6.68 -23.45
CA ILE A 211 -22.91 7.52 -22.26
C ILE A 211 -23.94 7.26 -21.15
N GLU A 212 -25.14 6.80 -21.52
CA GLU A 212 -26.20 6.33 -20.62
C GLU A 212 -26.98 5.20 -21.32
N GLU A 213 -27.88 4.51 -20.60
CA GLU A 213 -28.61 3.34 -21.12
C GLU A 213 -29.29 3.58 -22.48
N ASN A 214 -29.81 4.79 -22.70
CA ASN A 214 -30.55 5.17 -23.91
C ASN A 214 -29.90 6.32 -24.71
N PHE A 215 -28.65 6.70 -24.39
CA PHE A 215 -27.97 7.82 -25.04
C PHE A 215 -26.63 7.41 -25.65
N VAL A 216 -26.47 7.76 -26.93
CA VAL A 216 -25.24 7.59 -27.69
C VAL A 216 -24.67 8.96 -28.04
N LEU A 217 -23.44 9.23 -27.60
CA LEU A 217 -22.68 10.40 -28.00
C LEU A 217 -22.00 10.16 -29.35
N THR A 218 -22.15 11.11 -30.28
CA THR A 218 -21.44 11.14 -31.57
C THR A 218 -21.17 12.58 -32.00
N THR A 219 -20.43 12.76 -33.09
CA THR A 219 -20.16 14.10 -33.62
C THR A 219 -21.41 14.71 -34.27
N ALA A 220 -21.56 16.04 -34.17
CA ALA A 220 -22.67 16.74 -34.81
C ALA A 220 -22.72 16.48 -36.33
N LYS A 221 -21.56 16.44 -36.99
CA LYS A 221 -21.45 16.11 -38.42
C LYS A 221 -22.08 14.74 -38.73
N CYS A 222 -21.77 13.71 -37.94
CA CYS A 222 -22.36 12.39 -38.08
C CYS A 222 -23.88 12.42 -37.91
N SER A 223 -24.38 13.09 -36.86
CA SER A 223 -25.81 13.14 -36.56
C SER A 223 -26.65 13.87 -37.62
N LEU A 224 -26.03 14.74 -38.43
CA LEU A 224 -26.70 15.54 -39.44
C LEU A 224 -26.59 14.97 -40.87
N LEU A 225 -25.72 13.97 -41.10
CA LEU A 225 -25.53 13.35 -42.41
C LEU A 225 -26.77 12.57 -42.88
N HIS A 226 -27.50 11.95 -41.95
CA HIS A 226 -28.72 11.18 -42.23
C HIS A 226 -29.84 11.63 -41.28
N ARG A 227 -31.01 11.97 -41.83
CA ARG A 227 -32.17 12.43 -41.04
C ARG A 227 -32.86 11.32 -40.24
N ASN A 228 -32.72 10.07 -40.68
CA ASN A 228 -33.27 8.88 -40.03
C ASN A 228 -32.12 7.96 -39.65
N ILE A 229 -31.62 8.10 -38.43
CA ILE A 229 -30.76 7.08 -37.84
C ILE A 229 -31.72 5.99 -37.33
N SER A 230 -31.87 4.94 -38.13
CA SER A 230 -32.92 3.92 -38.00
C SER A 230 -32.69 2.95 -36.85
N ASP A 231 -31.44 2.72 -36.46
CA ASP A 231 -31.06 1.87 -35.33
C ASP A 231 -29.57 2.06 -34.99
N PHE A 232 -29.22 1.88 -33.73
CA PHE A 232 -27.83 1.72 -33.32
C PHE A 232 -27.60 0.25 -33.06
N LYS A 233 -26.78 -0.41 -33.89
CA LYS A 233 -26.22 -1.67 -33.45
C LYS A 233 -25.11 -1.30 -32.45
N LYS A 234 -25.09 -2.00 -31.31
CA LYS A 234 -23.82 -2.20 -30.60
C LYS A 234 -22.79 -2.72 -31.62
N ILE A 235 -21.53 -2.82 -31.27
CA ILE A 235 -20.62 -3.58 -32.16
C ILE A 235 -20.66 -5.05 -31.70
N PRO A 236 -21.72 -5.87 -31.97
CA PRO A 236 -21.47 -7.27 -32.18
C PRO A 236 -20.80 -7.38 -33.55
N ARG A 237 -19.87 -8.30 -33.67
CA ARG A 237 -19.49 -8.74 -35.02
C ARG A 237 -20.68 -9.40 -35.68
#